data_AF-A0A7Y1CFT3-F1
#
_entry.id   AF-A0A7Y1CFT3-F1
#
_cell.length_a   1.000
_cell.length_b   1.000
_cell.length_c   1.000
_cell.angle_alpha   90.00
_cell.angle_beta   90.00
_cell.angle_gamma   90.00
#
_symmetry.space_group_name_H-M   'P 1'
#
loop_
_entity.id
_entity.type
_entity.pdbx_description
1 polymer ?
#
loop_
_entity_poly.entity_id
_entity_poly.type
_entity_poly.pdbx_seq_one_letter_code
_entity_poly.pdbx_strand_id
1 'polypeptide(L)'
;MRLSDASVTIRPRNPWEAMDLGILLSQRHRRLLMTSWAIVSLPVFALLSLLLWQSPSLAVLLFWWLKPAFERLPLFILSKALFGETPSLAEALRQWPRLLKPQLLASLTWRRFSMSRSFVMPVVQLEGLSGDARQQRLAVLLQRNAGAARWLTLIGMHLEGALWIGLMVLFYLLLPQQIELDWSWQSLVIAAQQDWFWLEHLTNAFYALVLVIWEPIYVACGFSLYLNRRTELEAWDIELVFRRLRQRLAGVTALLLVTGLMLAMPGASIWAATPSSSVAGPEAPRLLQQPLTSKASKDSIQGILEKPPFKNQESVTRYRFGEEQAQKKDAKDKPPGWLKSLLENLDNNSFGSLAKGLEILLWALLLGALGWLIWRYRDWLRAFVSRRPLPRKKRPAAIPQQLFGLDVSSETLPADVAARAEELWSSQPREALGLLYRALLSRLLEDFHLPLSVADTEGQVLERIKALQQPPLEAFSRELTEHWQNMAYGHRIPGADLQPQLCDAWRSLFGPGAPA
;
A
#
# COMPACT_ATOMS: atom_id res chain seq x y z
N MET A 1 16.39 3.73 15.11
CA MET A 1 15.45 2.64 14.76
C MET A 1 16.07 1.88 13.60
N ARG A 2 16.28 0.57 13.72
CA ARG A 2 16.83 -0.25 12.63
C ARG A 2 15.67 -0.76 11.76
N LEU A 3 15.82 -0.68 10.44
CA LEU A 3 14.80 -1.15 9.49
C LEU A 3 14.54 -2.66 9.59
N SER A 4 15.51 -3.43 10.12
CA SER A 4 15.40 -4.88 10.36
C SER A 4 14.36 -5.25 11.40
N ASP A 5 14.02 -4.33 12.31
CA ASP A 5 13.19 -4.61 13.48
C ASP A 5 11.73 -4.19 13.24
N ALA A 6 11.41 -3.80 12.00
CA ALA A 6 10.06 -3.44 11.62
C ALA A 6 9.12 -4.67 11.69
N SER A 7 8.05 -4.53 12.46
CA SER A 7 6.98 -5.53 12.61
C SER A 7 6.13 -5.73 11.36
N VAL A 8 6.35 -4.92 10.33
CA VAL A 8 5.65 -4.93 9.05
C VAL A 8 6.65 -5.15 7.93
N THR A 9 6.26 -5.96 6.94
CA THR A 9 7.05 -6.15 5.72
C THR A 9 7.14 -4.83 4.95
N ILE A 10 8.35 -4.25 4.90
CA ILE A 10 8.61 -3.03 4.13
C ILE A 10 8.71 -3.42 2.65
N ARG A 11 7.70 -3.02 1.87
CA ARG A 11 7.62 -3.17 0.42
C ARG A 11 6.78 -2.02 -0.16
N PRO A 12 7.03 -1.60 -1.41
CA PRO A 12 6.15 -0.72 -2.14
C PRO A 12 4.75 -1.32 -2.27
N ARG A 13 3.72 -0.53 -1.97
CA ARG A 13 2.30 -0.92 -2.03
C ARG A 13 1.51 0.08 -2.85
N ASN A 14 0.36 -0.37 -3.37
CA ASN A 14 -0.65 0.57 -3.85
C ASN A 14 -1.11 1.48 -2.68
N PRO A 15 -1.35 2.78 -2.88
CA PRO A 15 -1.89 3.67 -1.83
C PRO A 15 -3.08 3.12 -1.05
N TRP A 16 -4.00 2.39 -1.69
CA TRP A 16 -5.14 1.78 -1.00
C TRP A 16 -4.73 0.63 -0.07
N GLU A 17 -3.85 -0.25 -0.54
CA GLU A 17 -3.26 -1.32 0.28
C GLU A 17 -2.44 -0.75 1.46
N ALA A 18 -1.77 0.39 1.25
CA ALA A 18 -1.09 1.09 2.33
C ALA A 18 -2.08 1.63 3.38
N MET A 19 -3.26 2.13 2.99
CA MET A 19 -4.28 2.53 3.96
C MET A 19 -4.83 1.33 4.74
N ASP A 20 -5.07 0.20 4.08
CA ASP A 20 -5.51 -1.03 4.75
C ASP A 20 -4.50 -1.51 5.80
N LEU A 21 -3.20 -1.40 5.51
CA LEU A 21 -2.14 -1.64 6.50
C LEU A 21 -2.28 -0.71 7.72
N GLY A 22 -2.64 0.56 7.51
CA GLY A 22 -2.93 1.50 8.60
C GLY A 22 -4.10 1.05 9.48
N ILE A 23 -5.17 0.53 8.87
CA ILE A 23 -6.31 -0.05 9.60
C ILE A 23 -5.85 -1.24 10.44
N LEU A 24 -5.06 -2.16 9.87
CA LEU A 24 -4.53 -3.33 10.59
C LEU A 24 -3.61 -2.94 11.75
N LEU A 25 -2.75 -1.93 11.56
CA LEU A 25 -1.90 -1.38 12.61
C LEU A 25 -2.75 -0.80 13.75
N SER A 26 -3.80 -0.04 13.41
CA SER A 26 -4.74 0.51 14.39
C SER A 26 -5.48 -0.60 15.14
N GLN A 27 -5.94 -1.65 14.45
CA GLN A 27 -6.61 -2.79 15.07
C GLN A 27 -5.71 -3.54 16.05
N ARG A 28 -4.43 -3.78 15.68
CA ARG A 28 -3.45 -4.46 16.54
C ARG A 28 -3.21 -3.69 17.84
N HIS A 29 -3.17 -2.36 17.78
CA HIS A 29 -2.90 -1.49 18.93
C HIS A 29 -4.14 -0.73 19.43
N ARG A 30 -5.35 -1.19 19.11
CA ARG A 30 -6.61 -0.45 19.31
C ARG A 30 -6.81 0.04 20.74
N ARG A 31 -6.52 -0.81 21.72
CA ARG A 31 -6.71 -0.49 23.14
C ARG A 31 -5.80 0.65 23.56
N LEU A 32 -4.52 0.59 23.18
CA LEU A 32 -3.52 1.62 23.51
C LEU A 32 -3.86 2.94 22.80
N LEU A 33 -4.22 2.89 21.52
CA LEU A 33 -4.52 4.08 20.73
C LEU A 33 -5.80 4.78 21.17
N MET A 34 -6.90 4.03 21.36
CA MET A 34 -8.19 4.59 21.77
C MET A 34 -8.16 5.11 23.20
N THR A 35 -7.56 4.36 24.15
CA THR A 35 -7.49 4.82 25.55
C THR A 35 -6.57 6.01 25.72
N SER A 36 -5.40 6.03 25.07
CA SER A 36 -4.50 7.19 25.12
C SER A 36 -5.14 8.44 24.50
N TRP A 37 -5.85 8.29 23.37
CA TRP A 37 -6.58 9.40 22.76
C TRP A 37 -7.72 9.88 23.68
N ALA A 38 -8.54 8.97 24.22
CA ALA A 38 -9.66 9.29 25.11
C ALA A 38 -9.22 9.99 26.40
N ILE A 39 -8.15 9.50 27.06
CA ILE A 39 -7.62 10.09 28.30
C ILE A 39 -7.16 11.54 28.08
N VAL A 40 -6.70 11.88 26.87
CA VAL A 40 -6.26 13.24 26.56
C VAL A 40 -7.43 14.11 26.09
N SER A 41 -8.28 13.60 25.20
CA SER A 41 -9.30 14.40 24.54
C SER A 41 -10.56 14.58 25.38
N LEU A 42 -11.03 13.54 26.09
CA LEU A 42 -12.30 13.60 26.82
C LEU A 42 -12.25 14.55 28.02
N PRO A 43 -11.16 14.63 28.83
CA PRO A 43 -11.09 15.64 29.89
C PRO A 43 -11.06 17.06 29.33
N VAL A 44 -10.40 17.28 28.19
CA VAL A 44 -10.40 18.59 27.51
C VAL A 44 -11.80 18.92 27.01
N PHE A 45 -12.50 17.96 26.40
CA PHE A 45 -13.88 18.13 25.99
C PHE A 45 -14.79 18.44 27.18
N ALA A 46 -14.72 17.66 28.26
CA ALA A 46 -15.51 17.88 29.47
C ALA A 46 -15.24 19.27 30.08
N LEU A 47 -13.98 19.68 30.16
CA LEU A 47 -13.61 21.01 30.63
C LEU A 47 -14.19 22.13 29.73
N LEU A 48 -14.11 21.97 28.41
CA LEU A 48 -14.70 22.92 27.47
C LEU A 48 -16.23 22.98 27.62
N SER A 49 -16.91 21.84 27.73
CA SER A 49 -18.36 21.77 27.90
C SER A 49 -18.81 22.35 29.25
N LEU A 50 -18.03 22.18 30.31
CA LEU A 50 -18.29 22.80 31.62
C LEU A 50 -18.08 24.31 31.60
N LEU A 51 -16.98 24.79 31.00
CA LEU A 51 -16.66 26.22 30.92
C LEU A 51 -17.63 26.97 30.01
N LEU A 52 -18.07 26.33 28.93
CA LEU A 52 -18.94 26.89 27.89
C LEU A 52 -20.32 26.26 27.96
N TRP A 53 -20.83 26.02 29.17
CA TRP A 53 -22.10 25.32 29.39
C TRP A 53 -23.26 25.94 28.62
N GLN A 54 -23.32 27.27 28.58
CA GLN A 54 -24.36 28.04 27.87
C GLN A 54 -24.11 28.15 26.35
N SER A 55 -22.97 27.66 25.86
CA SER A 55 -22.60 27.69 24.43
C SER A 55 -22.01 26.34 23.98
N PRO A 56 -22.80 25.25 24.05
CA PRO A 56 -22.38 23.91 23.60
C PRO A 56 -21.81 23.90 22.16
N SER A 57 -22.37 24.70 21.26
CA SER A 57 -21.87 24.82 19.87
C SER A 57 -20.43 25.38 19.83
N LEU A 58 -20.08 26.31 20.72
CA LEU A 58 -18.73 26.84 20.84
C LEU A 58 -17.78 25.81 21.46
N ALA A 59 -18.25 25.06 22.47
CA ALA A 59 -17.48 23.98 23.09
C ALA A 59 -17.06 22.92 22.06
N VAL A 60 -18.00 22.43 21.25
CA VAL A 60 -17.69 21.45 20.21
C VAL A 60 -16.86 22.04 19.07
N LEU A 61 -17.06 23.32 18.72
CA LEU A 61 -16.24 24.00 17.72
C LEU A 61 -14.77 24.08 18.17
N LEU A 62 -14.50 24.48 19.42
CA LEU A 62 -13.15 24.51 19.98
C LEU A 62 -12.54 23.12 20.09
N PHE A 63 -13.33 22.13 20.53
CA PHE A 63 -12.88 20.75 20.59
C PHE A 63 -12.51 20.21 19.20
N TRP A 64 -13.35 20.46 18.21
CA TRP A 64 -13.09 20.16 16.79
C TRP A 64 -11.89 20.94 16.24
N TRP A 65 -11.67 22.17 16.72
CA TRP A 65 -10.51 22.97 16.35
C TRP A 65 -9.20 22.35 16.83
N LEU A 66 -9.22 21.76 18.04
CA LEU A 66 -8.07 21.12 18.70
C LEU A 66 -7.73 19.72 18.17
N LYS A 67 -8.52 19.13 17.26
CA LYS A 67 -8.24 17.82 16.63
C LYS A 67 -6.75 17.63 16.24
N PRO A 68 -6.08 18.56 15.52
CA PRO A 68 -4.68 18.39 15.12
C PRO A 68 -3.67 18.27 16.28
N ALA A 69 -4.06 18.68 17.48
CA ALA A 69 -3.24 18.52 18.69
C ALA A 69 -3.33 17.08 19.23
N PHE A 70 -4.52 16.50 19.21
CA PHE A 70 -4.79 15.15 19.73
C PHE A 70 -4.22 14.06 18.81
N GLU A 71 -4.20 14.28 17.49
CA GLU A 71 -3.65 13.35 16.49
C GLU A 71 -2.16 13.01 16.70
N ARG A 72 -1.42 13.88 17.40
CA ARG A 72 0.03 13.74 17.61
C ARG A 72 0.40 12.54 18.45
N LEU A 73 -0.47 12.19 19.40
CA LEU A 73 -0.21 11.08 20.31
C LEU A 73 -0.33 9.70 19.62
N PRO A 74 -1.41 9.39 18.88
CA PRO A 74 -1.50 8.17 18.08
C PRO A 74 -0.32 7.98 17.13
N LEU A 75 0.12 9.05 16.44
CA LEU A 75 1.26 8.99 15.53
C LEU A 75 2.55 8.59 16.23
N PHE A 76 2.81 9.16 17.42
CA PHE A 76 3.98 8.80 18.21
C PHE A 76 3.96 7.31 18.60
N ILE A 77 2.84 6.84 19.12
CA ILE A 77 2.64 5.43 19.52
C ILE A 77 2.89 4.51 18.33
N LEU A 78 2.28 4.80 17.18
CA LEU A 78 2.43 4.00 15.96
C LEU A 78 3.87 4.00 15.43
N SER A 79 4.56 5.14 15.47
CA SER A 79 5.95 5.24 15.02
C SER A 79 6.89 4.36 15.82
N LYS A 80 6.58 4.14 17.11
CA LYS A 80 7.35 3.30 18.03
C LYS A 80 6.94 1.82 17.95
N ALA A 81 5.63 1.57 17.92
CA ALA A 81 5.05 0.24 17.76
C ALA A 81 5.50 -0.45 16.46
N LEU A 82 5.68 0.31 15.37
CA LEU A 82 6.15 -0.23 14.09
C LEU A 82 7.48 -0.98 14.23
N PHE A 83 8.39 -0.52 15.10
CA PHE A 83 9.72 -1.11 15.31
C PHE A 83 9.79 -2.03 16.53
N GLY A 84 8.65 -2.53 17.03
CA GLY A 84 8.61 -3.47 18.16
C GLY A 84 8.77 -2.82 19.54
N GLU A 85 9.08 -1.53 19.63
CA GLU A 85 9.18 -0.77 20.89
C GLU A 85 7.82 -0.16 21.25
N THR A 86 6.78 -0.95 21.53
CA THR A 86 5.46 -0.39 21.89
C THR A 86 5.52 0.34 23.24
N PRO A 87 5.28 1.67 23.29
CA PRO A 87 5.36 2.41 24.54
C PRO A 87 4.19 2.04 25.47
N SER A 88 4.42 2.12 26.77
CA SER A 88 3.33 2.01 27.75
C SER A 88 2.41 3.25 27.70
N LEU A 89 1.17 3.12 28.20
CA LEU A 89 0.22 4.24 28.27
C LEU A 89 0.82 5.46 29.00
N ALA A 90 1.48 5.21 30.13
CA ALA A 90 2.09 6.27 30.93
C ALA A 90 3.24 6.97 30.20
N GLU A 91 4.10 6.22 29.51
CA GLU A 91 5.18 6.78 28.70
C GLU A 91 4.64 7.65 27.56
N ALA A 92 3.63 7.18 26.85
CA ALA A 92 3.01 7.90 25.75
C ALA A 92 2.41 9.23 26.23
N LEU A 93 1.65 9.22 27.33
CA LEU A 93 1.04 10.41 27.92
C LEU A 93 2.09 11.42 28.42
N ARG A 94 3.19 10.94 29.03
CA ARG A 94 4.28 11.81 29.49
C ARG A 94 4.96 12.55 28.33
N GLN A 95 4.99 11.97 27.14
CA GLN A 95 5.59 12.60 25.96
C GLN A 95 4.66 13.58 25.26
N TRP A 96 3.34 13.50 25.45
CA TRP A 96 2.36 14.31 24.75
C TRP A 96 2.65 15.84 24.78
N PRO A 97 2.97 16.47 25.92
CA PRO A 97 3.27 17.92 25.94
C PRO A 97 4.46 18.31 25.08
N ARG A 98 5.45 17.42 24.91
CA ARG A 98 6.61 17.65 24.04
C ARG A 98 6.21 17.56 22.56
N LEU A 99 5.32 16.64 22.21
CA LEU A 99 4.78 16.49 20.85
C LEU A 99 3.94 17.70 20.41
N LEU A 100 3.38 18.47 21.35
CA LEU A 100 2.64 19.70 21.06
C LEU A 100 3.54 20.88 20.65
N LYS A 101 4.82 20.92 21.04
CA LYS A 101 5.69 22.07 20.76
C LYS A 101 5.93 22.39 19.27
N PRO A 102 6.23 21.42 18.38
CA PRO A 102 6.54 21.73 16.99
C PRO A 102 5.30 22.17 16.20
N GLN A 103 5.35 23.40 15.66
CA GLN A 103 4.45 23.93 14.62
C GLN A 103 2.93 23.79 14.93
N LEU A 104 2.51 23.78 16.20
CA LEU A 104 1.11 23.64 16.60
C LEU A 104 0.23 24.79 16.14
N LEU A 105 0.70 26.02 16.30
CA LEU A 105 -0.05 27.19 15.82
C LEU A 105 -0.31 27.11 14.32
N ALA A 106 0.68 26.69 13.53
CA ALA A 106 0.50 26.49 12.09
C ALA A 106 -0.46 25.32 11.78
N SER A 107 -0.42 24.24 12.55
CA SER A 107 -1.37 23.11 12.45
C SER A 107 -2.81 23.51 12.78
N LEU A 108 -3.01 24.40 13.75
CA LEU A 108 -4.33 24.84 14.21
C LEU A 108 -4.92 25.97 13.36
N THR A 109 -4.11 26.77 12.66
CA THR A 109 -4.59 27.93 11.89
C THR A 109 -4.79 27.59 10.42
N TRP A 110 -3.78 27.78 9.57
CA TRP A 110 -3.92 27.66 8.12
C TRP A 110 -3.74 26.24 7.59
N ARG A 111 -2.94 25.38 8.25
CA ARG A 111 -2.73 23.98 7.79
C ARG A 111 -3.90 23.06 8.16
N ARG A 112 -4.82 23.55 8.98
CA ARG A 112 -6.02 22.86 9.41
C ARG A 112 -6.93 22.45 8.25
N PHE A 113 -7.00 23.30 7.23
CA PHE A 113 -7.80 23.07 6.02
C PHE A 113 -7.12 22.16 4.98
N SER A 114 -5.95 21.60 5.32
CA SER A 114 -5.26 20.66 4.42
C SER A 114 -5.95 19.30 4.43
N MET A 115 -6.45 18.89 3.26
CA MET A 115 -7.04 17.56 3.05
C MET A 115 -6.04 16.40 3.10
N SER A 116 -4.74 16.68 3.23
CA SER A 116 -3.69 15.66 3.36
C SER A 116 -2.99 15.70 4.73
N ARG A 117 -3.65 16.23 5.78
CA ARG A 117 -3.02 16.50 7.08
C ARG A 117 -2.38 15.25 7.71
N SER A 118 -3.09 14.12 7.76
CA SER A 118 -2.59 12.90 8.40
C SER A 118 -1.36 12.31 7.69
N PHE A 119 -1.29 12.46 6.36
CA PHE A 119 -0.15 12.05 5.55
C PHE A 119 1.08 12.95 5.71
N VAL A 120 0.87 14.25 5.89
CA VAL A 120 1.95 15.26 6.01
C VAL A 120 2.52 15.35 7.42
N MET A 121 1.72 15.01 8.42
CA MET A 121 2.05 15.14 9.83
C MET A 121 3.34 14.42 10.28
N PRO A 122 3.68 13.20 9.80
CA PRO A 122 4.93 12.53 10.12
C PRO A 122 6.20 13.32 9.74
N VAL A 123 6.16 14.14 8.70
CA VAL A 123 7.30 14.99 8.30
C VAL A 123 7.63 16.02 9.38
N VAL A 124 6.61 16.57 10.04
CA VAL A 124 6.81 17.56 11.10
C VAL A 124 7.22 16.88 12.40
N GLN A 125 6.57 15.76 12.75
CA GLN A 125 6.73 15.14 14.06
C GLN A 125 7.89 14.14 14.14
N LEU A 126 8.15 13.37 13.07
CA LEU A 126 9.19 12.33 13.05
C LEU A 126 10.47 12.80 12.35
N GLU A 127 10.36 13.53 11.24
CA GLU A 127 11.55 14.07 10.55
C GLU A 127 12.02 15.40 11.15
N GLY A 128 11.17 16.11 11.90
CA GLY A 128 11.53 17.37 12.56
C GLY A 128 11.78 18.54 11.59
N LEU A 129 11.38 18.42 10.32
CA LEU A 129 11.68 19.42 9.29
C LEU A 129 10.79 20.66 9.43
N SER A 130 11.39 21.82 9.15
CA SER A 130 10.72 23.13 9.15
C SER A 130 11.14 23.97 7.93
N GLY A 131 10.44 25.10 7.69
CA GLY A 131 10.75 26.03 6.60
C GLY A 131 10.80 25.40 5.21
N ASP A 132 11.81 25.79 4.43
CA ASP A 132 12.00 25.39 3.04
C ASP A 132 12.31 23.90 2.89
N ALA A 133 13.12 23.34 3.80
CA ALA A 133 13.43 21.91 3.81
C ALA A 133 12.15 21.06 3.92
N ARG A 134 11.19 21.50 4.76
CA ARG A 134 9.87 20.86 4.84
C ARG A 134 9.11 21.00 3.52
N GLN A 135 9.09 22.17 2.90
CA GLN A 135 8.33 22.37 1.65
C GLN A 135 8.87 21.50 0.51
N GLN A 136 10.19 21.44 0.35
CA GLN A 136 10.85 20.57 -0.64
C GLN A 136 10.51 19.10 -0.40
N ARG A 137 10.59 18.65 0.86
CA ARG A 137 10.23 17.28 1.23
C ARG A 137 8.78 16.96 0.91
N LEU A 138 7.86 17.88 1.22
CA LEU A 138 6.44 17.71 0.93
C LEU A 138 6.12 17.72 -0.56
N ALA A 139 6.82 18.54 -1.35
CA ALA A 139 6.66 18.56 -2.80
C ALA A 139 6.94 17.18 -3.41
N VAL A 140 8.00 16.50 -2.96
CA VAL A 140 8.34 15.14 -3.44
C VAL A 140 7.37 14.08 -2.90
N LEU A 141 6.98 14.16 -1.63
CA LEU A 141 6.06 13.19 -1.01
C LEU A 141 4.68 13.21 -1.66
N LEU A 142 4.14 14.40 -1.96
CA LEU A 142 2.77 14.58 -2.44
C LEU A 142 2.56 14.22 -3.92
N GLN A 143 3.61 14.15 -4.75
CA GLN A 143 3.48 13.93 -6.21
C GLN A 143 2.60 12.73 -6.61
N ARG A 144 2.72 11.58 -5.93
CA ARG A 144 1.94 10.36 -6.25
C ARG A 144 0.79 10.06 -5.29
N ASN A 145 0.96 10.28 -3.99
CA ASN A 145 -0.02 9.84 -2.98
C ASN A 145 -0.92 10.97 -2.43
N ALA A 146 -0.80 12.19 -2.95
CA ALA A 146 -1.69 13.28 -2.52
C ALA A 146 -3.17 12.97 -2.77
N GLY A 147 -3.50 12.31 -3.88
CA GLY A 147 -4.89 11.91 -4.19
C GLY A 147 -5.47 10.98 -3.13
N ALA A 148 -4.74 9.92 -2.79
CA ALA A 148 -5.16 8.96 -1.76
C ALA A 148 -5.32 9.62 -0.37
N ALA A 149 -4.38 10.50 0.01
CA ALA A 149 -4.48 11.23 1.28
C ALA A 149 -5.70 12.18 1.34
N ARG A 150 -6.05 12.84 0.22
CA ARG A 150 -7.26 13.67 0.12
C ARG A 150 -8.52 12.84 0.22
N TRP A 151 -8.57 11.70 -0.47
CA TRP A 151 -9.69 10.75 -0.39
C TRP A 151 -9.84 10.18 1.02
N LEU A 152 -8.75 9.89 1.73
CA LEU A 152 -8.81 9.45 3.12
C LEU A 152 -9.54 10.47 4.01
N THR A 153 -9.25 11.75 3.86
CA THR A 153 -9.93 12.82 4.62
C THR A 153 -11.38 12.97 4.19
N LEU A 154 -11.66 12.94 2.89
CA LEU A 154 -13.02 13.08 2.36
C LEU A 154 -13.92 11.90 2.77
N ILE A 155 -13.45 10.66 2.60
CA ILE A 155 -14.17 9.47 3.04
C ILE A 155 -14.31 9.51 4.56
N GLY A 156 -13.24 9.91 5.27
CA GLY A 156 -13.23 10.01 6.71
C GLY A 156 -14.25 10.97 7.29
N MET A 157 -14.41 12.18 6.71
CA MET A 157 -15.42 13.13 7.18
C MET A 157 -16.85 12.60 6.97
N HIS A 158 -17.11 11.89 5.88
CA HIS A 158 -18.43 11.29 5.64
C HIS A 158 -18.69 10.11 6.58
N LEU A 159 -17.68 9.28 6.85
CA LEU A 159 -17.81 8.17 7.78
C LEU A 159 -18.01 8.68 9.22
N GLU A 160 -17.26 9.70 9.63
CA GLU A 160 -17.43 10.39 10.91
C GLU A 160 -18.86 10.93 11.06
N GLY A 161 -19.38 11.62 10.04
CA GLY A 161 -20.75 12.11 10.00
C GLY A 161 -21.78 10.98 10.06
N ALA A 162 -21.58 9.91 9.29
CA ALA A 162 -22.48 8.75 9.28
C ALA A 162 -22.51 8.02 10.63
N LEU A 163 -21.37 7.86 11.31
CA LEU A 163 -21.30 7.27 12.64
C LEU A 163 -21.98 8.15 13.68
N TRP A 164 -21.79 9.46 13.60
CA TRP A 164 -22.44 10.42 14.49
C TRP A 164 -23.96 10.45 14.29
N ILE A 165 -24.44 10.54 13.05
CA ILE A 165 -25.88 10.43 12.72
C ILE A 165 -26.42 9.08 13.18
N GLY A 166 -25.67 7.99 12.97
CA GLY A 166 -26.04 6.65 13.42
C GLY A 166 -26.25 6.56 14.93
N LEU A 167 -25.39 7.22 15.73
CA LEU A 167 -25.59 7.34 17.18
C LEU A 167 -26.82 8.19 17.54
N MET A 168 -27.12 9.25 16.78
CA MET A 168 -28.33 10.05 17.01
C MET A 168 -29.58 9.21 16.76
N VAL A 169 -29.62 8.48 15.63
CA VAL A 169 -30.73 7.59 15.28
C VAL A 169 -30.87 6.48 16.31
N LEU A 170 -29.76 5.89 16.75
CA LEU A 170 -29.80 4.89 17.82
C LEU A 170 -30.40 5.49 19.10
N PHE A 171 -29.91 6.65 19.55
CA PHE A 171 -30.46 7.34 20.72
C PHE A 171 -31.97 7.59 20.59
N TYR A 172 -32.42 8.07 19.42
CA TYR A 172 -33.83 8.26 19.11
C TYR A 172 -34.63 6.95 19.23
N LEU A 173 -34.12 5.84 18.69
CA LEU A 173 -34.79 4.53 18.78
C LEU A 173 -34.88 3.96 20.20
N LEU A 174 -34.04 4.43 21.13
CA LEU A 174 -34.09 4.05 22.54
C LEU A 174 -35.09 4.91 23.35
N LEU A 175 -35.66 5.96 22.77
CA LEU A 175 -36.64 6.80 23.46
C LEU A 175 -37.99 6.08 23.57
N PRO A 176 -38.60 6.02 24.78
CA PRO A 176 -39.93 5.48 24.96
C PRO A 176 -41.01 6.24 24.17
N GLN A 177 -41.99 5.52 23.62
CA GLN A 177 -43.08 6.10 22.80
C GLN A 177 -43.91 7.16 23.54
N GLN A 178 -43.92 7.17 24.88
CA GLN A 178 -44.59 8.19 25.67
C GLN A 178 -43.93 9.58 25.58
N ILE A 179 -42.66 9.63 25.17
CA ILE A 179 -41.86 10.87 24.98
C ILE A 179 -41.84 11.28 23.50
N GLU A 180 -42.24 10.39 22.57
CA GLU A 180 -42.17 10.61 21.12
C GLU A 180 -43.26 11.54 20.55
N LEU A 181 -44.31 11.90 21.31
CA LEU A 181 -45.49 12.54 20.73
C LEU A 181 -45.28 13.96 20.16
N ASP A 182 -44.19 14.65 20.50
CA ASP A 182 -43.93 16.03 20.03
C ASP A 182 -42.61 16.20 19.22
N TRP A 183 -41.87 15.13 18.92
CA TRP A 183 -40.58 15.18 18.21
C TRP A 183 -40.76 15.14 16.68
N SER A 184 -41.28 16.22 16.11
CA SER A 184 -41.16 16.48 14.68
C SER A 184 -39.74 16.98 14.33
N TRP A 185 -39.25 16.71 13.11
CA TRP A 185 -37.97 17.26 12.65
C TRP A 185 -37.95 18.81 12.69
N GLN A 186 -39.13 19.43 12.55
CA GLN A 186 -39.34 20.88 12.74
C GLN A 186 -39.16 21.30 14.20
N SER A 187 -39.69 20.54 15.17
CA SER A 187 -39.48 20.84 16.58
C SER A 187 -38.04 20.60 17.02
N LEU A 188 -37.25 19.73 16.41
CA LEU A 188 -35.80 19.66 16.68
C LEU A 188 -35.02 20.89 16.19
N VAL A 189 -35.42 21.46 15.04
CA VAL A 189 -34.82 22.68 14.49
C VAL A 189 -35.29 23.94 15.23
N ILE A 190 -36.53 23.96 15.70
CA ILE A 190 -37.14 25.07 16.44
C ILE A 190 -36.80 24.99 17.95
N ALA A 191 -36.69 23.80 18.55
CA ALA A 191 -36.29 23.61 19.94
C ALA A 191 -34.81 23.90 20.20
N ALA A 192 -33.98 24.02 19.16
CA ALA A 192 -32.68 24.67 19.25
C ALA A 192 -32.78 26.15 19.72
N GLN A 193 -33.98 26.74 19.73
CA GLN A 193 -34.26 28.06 20.32
C GLN A 193 -34.82 28.00 21.76
N GLN A 194 -35.19 26.82 22.29
CA GLN A 194 -35.73 26.65 23.64
C GLN A 194 -34.75 25.91 24.57
N ASP A 195 -33.55 26.46 24.81
CA ASP A 195 -32.66 26.15 25.95
C ASP A 195 -32.44 24.67 26.32
N TRP A 196 -32.50 23.73 25.37
CA TRP A 196 -32.22 22.30 25.63
C TRP A 196 -30.71 22.00 25.60
N PHE A 197 -29.95 22.75 26.40
CA PHE A 197 -28.49 22.62 26.48
C PHE A 197 -28.03 21.18 26.75
N TRP A 198 -28.79 20.42 27.54
CA TRP A 198 -28.45 19.03 27.84
C TRP A 198 -28.43 18.14 26.58
N LEU A 199 -29.36 18.34 25.64
CA LEU A 199 -29.45 17.55 24.42
C LEU A 199 -28.30 17.90 23.48
N GLU A 200 -27.95 19.19 23.37
CA GLU A 200 -26.79 19.63 22.60
C GLU A 200 -25.47 19.09 23.18
N HIS A 201 -25.29 19.13 24.50
CA HIS A 201 -24.13 18.52 25.16
C HIS A 201 -24.06 17.02 24.96
N LEU A 202 -25.21 16.33 24.97
CA LEU A 202 -25.30 14.90 24.67
C LEU A 202 -24.90 14.60 23.22
N THR A 203 -25.42 15.37 22.26
CA THR A 203 -25.05 15.28 20.84
C THR A 203 -23.56 15.54 20.61
N ASN A 204 -22.98 16.49 21.34
CA ASN A 204 -21.54 16.76 21.34
C ASN A 204 -20.73 15.62 21.97
N ALA A 205 -21.25 14.99 23.03
CA ALA A 205 -20.61 13.85 23.67
C ALA A 205 -20.57 12.63 22.72
N PHE A 206 -21.64 12.38 21.97
CA PHE A 206 -21.66 11.37 20.93
C PHE A 206 -20.64 11.66 19.83
N TYR A 207 -20.50 12.93 19.43
CA TYR A 207 -19.45 13.33 18.50
C TYR A 207 -18.05 13.02 19.05
N ALA A 208 -17.76 13.40 20.30
CA ALA A 208 -16.49 13.09 20.94
C ALA A 208 -16.22 11.57 21.00
N LEU A 209 -17.24 10.75 21.28
CA LEU A 209 -17.13 9.29 21.29
C LEU A 209 -16.76 8.72 19.92
N VAL A 210 -17.36 9.22 18.83
CA VAL A 210 -17.01 8.81 17.46
C VAL A 210 -15.54 9.09 17.19
N LEU A 211 -15.03 10.25 17.61
CA LEU A 211 -13.63 10.62 17.40
C LEU A 211 -12.64 9.74 18.17
N VAL A 212 -13.00 9.23 19.35
CA VAL A 212 -12.17 8.27 20.11
C VAL A 212 -11.83 7.05 19.25
N ILE A 213 -12.78 6.61 18.44
CA ILE A 213 -12.63 5.45 17.58
C ILE A 213 -11.98 5.83 16.25
N TRP A 214 -12.48 6.89 15.62
CA TRP A 214 -12.13 7.24 14.24
C TRP A 214 -10.77 7.92 14.08
N GLU A 215 -10.43 8.89 14.95
CA GLU A 215 -9.21 9.69 14.78
C GLU A 215 -7.92 8.84 14.83
N PRO A 216 -7.77 7.85 15.74
CA PRO A 216 -6.59 6.98 15.70
C PRO A 216 -6.47 6.14 14.42
N ILE A 217 -7.61 5.71 13.83
CA ILE A 217 -7.63 5.00 12.55
C ILE A 217 -7.20 5.94 11.42
N TYR A 218 -7.75 7.16 11.40
CA TYR A 218 -7.40 8.19 10.42
C TYR A 218 -5.89 8.51 10.43
N VAL A 219 -5.30 8.68 11.62
CA VAL A 219 -3.86 8.91 11.79
C VAL A 219 -3.04 7.70 11.34
N ALA A 220 -3.48 6.48 11.64
CA ALA A 220 -2.78 5.26 11.24
C ALA A 220 -2.73 5.08 9.71
N CYS A 221 -3.85 5.35 9.02
CA CYS A 221 -3.91 5.33 7.57
C CYS A 221 -2.98 6.39 6.93
N GLY A 222 -2.97 7.62 7.46
CA GLY A 222 -2.07 8.67 7.01
C GLY A 222 -0.59 8.34 7.24
N PHE A 223 -0.26 7.79 8.39
CA PHE A 223 1.09 7.33 8.72
C PHE A 223 1.57 6.21 7.78
N SER A 224 0.70 5.25 7.48
CA SER A 224 1.03 4.15 6.56
C SER A 224 1.24 4.62 5.12
N LEU A 225 0.42 5.58 4.64
CA LEU A 225 0.66 6.24 3.35
C LEU A 225 2.04 6.93 3.30
N TYR A 226 2.44 7.58 4.40
CA TYR A 226 3.75 8.20 4.54
C TYR A 226 4.89 7.18 4.49
N LEU A 227 4.78 6.08 5.25
CA LEU A 227 5.76 4.99 5.22
C LEU A 227 5.90 4.38 3.83
N ASN A 228 4.78 4.20 3.11
CA ASN A 228 4.79 3.66 1.76
C ASN A 228 5.58 4.58 0.80
N ARG A 229 5.33 5.89 0.83
CA ARG A 229 6.12 6.84 0.00
C ARG A 229 7.58 6.89 0.41
N ARG A 230 7.86 6.79 1.70
CA ARG A 230 9.24 6.74 2.18
C ARG A 230 9.96 5.48 1.71
N THR A 231 9.28 4.34 1.74
CA THR A 231 9.79 3.07 1.20
C THR A 231 10.13 3.19 -0.29
N GLU A 232 9.26 3.82 -1.09
CA GLU A 232 9.50 4.04 -2.53
C GLU A 232 10.64 5.04 -2.81
N LEU A 233 10.70 6.16 -2.07
CA LEU A 233 11.67 7.23 -2.33
C LEU A 233 13.06 6.92 -1.79
N GLU A 234 13.15 6.27 -0.63
CA GLU A 234 14.40 5.93 0.04
C GLU A 234 14.84 4.48 -0.26
N ALA A 235 14.08 3.76 -1.10
CA ALA A 235 14.36 2.39 -1.50
C ALA A 235 14.63 1.45 -0.30
N TRP A 236 13.86 1.61 0.77
CA TRP A 236 14.04 0.82 2.01
C TRP A 236 13.89 -0.68 1.77
N ASP A 237 13.06 -1.07 0.82
CA ASP A 237 12.90 -2.45 0.38
C ASP A 237 14.20 -3.00 -0.25
N ILE A 238 14.81 -2.25 -1.17
CA ILE A 238 16.07 -2.59 -1.83
C ILE A 238 17.22 -2.63 -0.82
N GLU A 239 17.30 -1.65 0.08
CA GLU A 239 18.32 -1.61 1.13
C GLU A 239 18.26 -2.87 2.02
N LEU A 240 17.06 -3.28 2.44
CA LEU A 240 16.86 -4.48 3.24
C LEU A 240 17.24 -5.75 2.49
N VAL A 241 17.01 -5.82 1.18
CA VAL A 241 17.42 -6.95 0.34
C VAL A 241 18.95 -7.00 0.24
N PHE A 242 19.62 -5.87 -0.03
CA PHE A 242 21.09 -5.82 -0.08
C PHE A 242 21.73 -6.14 1.27
N ARG A 243 21.15 -5.69 2.39
CA ARG A 243 21.65 -6.04 3.74
C ARG A 243 21.53 -7.55 3.99
N ARG A 244 20.40 -8.17 3.63
CA ARG A 244 20.21 -9.63 3.73
C ARG A 244 21.16 -10.39 2.82
N LEU A 245 21.37 -9.92 1.60
CA LEU A 245 22.32 -10.48 0.64
C LEU A 245 23.75 -10.40 1.17
N ARG A 246 24.15 -9.24 1.72
CA ARG A 246 25.44 -9.07 2.40
C ARG A 246 25.61 -10.02 3.58
N GLN A 247 24.59 -10.19 4.43
CA GLN A 247 24.66 -11.12 5.57
C GLN A 247 24.84 -12.58 5.13
N ARG A 248 24.10 -13.00 4.08
CA ARG A 248 24.25 -14.34 3.49
C ARG A 248 25.63 -14.53 2.87
N LEU A 249 26.10 -13.54 2.11
CA LEU A 249 27.40 -13.60 1.44
C LEU A 249 28.57 -13.44 2.40
N ALA A 250 28.42 -12.75 3.54
CA ALA A 250 29.50 -12.56 4.51
C ALA A 250 30.09 -13.90 5.00
N GLY A 251 29.24 -14.90 5.22
CA GLY A 251 29.67 -16.25 5.59
C GLY A 251 30.44 -16.95 4.46
N VAL A 252 29.98 -16.79 3.21
CA VAL A 252 30.63 -17.37 2.02
C VAL A 252 31.95 -16.66 1.71
N THR A 253 32.01 -15.33 1.86
CA THR A 253 33.24 -14.57 1.66
C THR A 253 34.29 -14.94 2.68
N ALA A 254 33.94 -15.18 3.95
CA ALA A 254 34.90 -15.64 4.95
C ALA A 254 35.48 -17.02 4.56
N LEU A 255 34.64 -17.93 4.08
CA LEU A 255 35.07 -19.24 3.59
C LEU A 255 35.96 -19.13 2.34
N LEU A 256 35.59 -18.29 1.37
CA LEU A 256 36.38 -18.02 0.17
C LEU A 256 37.70 -17.32 0.48
N LEU A 257 37.74 -16.45 1.50
CA LEU A 257 38.96 -15.78 1.92
C LEU A 257 39.88 -16.76 2.66
N VAL A 258 39.35 -17.64 3.51
CA VAL A 258 40.14 -18.69 4.18
C VAL A 258 40.65 -19.72 3.19
N THR A 259 39.82 -20.19 2.26
CA THR A 259 40.25 -21.10 1.19
C THR A 259 41.24 -20.42 0.25
N GLY A 260 41.00 -19.17 -0.13
CA GLY A 260 41.97 -18.36 -0.89
C GLY A 260 43.30 -18.18 -0.15
N LEU A 261 43.28 -17.96 1.16
CA LEU A 261 44.51 -17.85 1.98
C LEU A 261 45.21 -19.20 2.14
N MET A 262 44.46 -20.30 2.23
CA MET A 262 44.99 -21.68 2.26
C MET A 262 45.59 -22.08 0.91
N LEU A 263 45.00 -21.65 -0.22
CA LEU A 263 45.58 -21.82 -1.55
C LEU A 263 46.75 -20.84 -1.82
N ALA A 264 46.77 -19.69 -1.13
CA ALA A 264 47.88 -18.73 -1.17
C ALA A 264 49.00 -19.03 -0.15
N MET A 265 48.92 -20.16 0.58
CA MET A 265 50.06 -20.70 1.31
C MET A 265 51.20 -20.95 0.32
N PRO A 266 52.37 -20.32 0.49
CA PRO A 266 53.38 -20.22 -0.56
C PRO A 266 54.14 -21.54 -0.71
N GLY A 267 53.80 -22.32 -1.74
CA GLY A 267 54.75 -23.19 -2.42
C GLY A 267 55.57 -22.35 -3.41
N ALA A 268 56.79 -21.99 -3.02
CA ALA A 268 57.79 -21.24 -3.78
C ALA A 268 57.52 -19.74 -3.99
N SER A 269 58.43 -18.94 -3.42
CA SER A 269 58.57 -17.50 -3.61
C SER A 269 58.99 -17.17 -5.04
N ILE A 270 58.02 -16.89 -5.92
CA ILE A 270 58.28 -16.13 -7.13
C ILE A 270 58.11 -14.66 -6.76
N TRP A 271 59.23 -14.02 -6.43
CA TRP A 271 59.30 -12.57 -6.29
C TRP A 271 58.96 -11.94 -7.65
N ALA A 272 57.74 -11.45 -7.81
CA ALA A 272 57.46 -10.45 -8.83
C ALA A 272 58.16 -9.17 -8.38
N ALA A 273 59.15 -8.73 -9.18
CA ALA A 273 59.87 -7.49 -8.96
C ALA A 273 58.87 -6.35 -8.72
N THR A 274 59.06 -5.63 -7.62
CA THR A 274 58.31 -4.42 -7.30
C THR A 274 58.43 -3.45 -8.48
N PRO A 275 57.34 -3.11 -9.19
CA PRO A 275 57.42 -2.01 -10.13
C PRO A 275 57.66 -0.76 -9.29
N SER A 276 58.78 -0.12 -9.61
CA SER A 276 59.23 1.14 -9.06
C SER A 276 58.08 2.13 -8.98
N SER A 277 58.07 2.85 -7.87
CA SER A 277 57.19 3.95 -7.53
C SER A 277 57.09 5.01 -8.65
N SER A 278 56.16 4.80 -9.57
CA SER A 278 55.49 5.85 -10.34
C SER A 278 53.99 5.66 -10.24
N VAL A 279 53.46 5.78 -9.01
CA VAL A 279 52.01 5.81 -8.78
C VAL A 279 51.50 7.12 -9.34
N ALA A 280 51.12 7.05 -10.61
CA ALA A 280 50.45 8.10 -11.32
C ALA A 280 49.09 8.34 -10.61
N GLY A 281 48.90 9.55 -10.09
CA GLY A 281 47.73 9.94 -9.29
C GLY A 281 46.39 9.74 -10.01
N PRO A 282 45.24 9.98 -9.35
CA PRO A 282 43.91 9.78 -9.92
C PRO A 282 43.68 10.47 -11.28
N GLU A 283 44.41 11.54 -11.57
CA GLU A 283 44.37 12.33 -12.82
C GLU A 283 45.31 11.82 -13.93
N ALA A 284 46.15 10.82 -13.66
CA ALA A 284 47.08 10.32 -14.67
C ALA A 284 46.36 9.54 -15.78
N PRO A 285 46.82 9.64 -17.04
CA PRO A 285 46.21 8.93 -18.15
C PRO A 285 46.37 7.42 -17.95
N ARG A 286 45.24 6.70 -17.96
CA ARG A 286 45.14 5.25 -17.82
C ARG A 286 44.54 4.65 -19.08
N LEU A 287 44.69 3.33 -19.22
CA LEU A 287 44.14 2.57 -20.36
C LEU A 287 44.72 3.03 -21.72
N LEU A 288 46.03 3.30 -21.76
CA LEU A 288 46.75 3.78 -22.95
C LEU A 288 46.90 2.74 -24.06
N GLN A 289 46.69 1.45 -23.75
CA GLN A 289 46.80 0.35 -24.71
C GLN A 289 45.45 -0.07 -25.31
N GLN A 290 44.40 0.69 -25.05
CA GLN A 290 43.07 0.46 -25.60
C GLN A 290 42.71 1.54 -26.62
N PRO A 291 41.85 1.23 -27.60
CA PRO A 291 41.42 2.21 -28.60
C PRO A 291 40.71 3.44 -27.99
N LEU A 292 40.17 3.32 -26.78
CA LEU A 292 39.59 4.43 -26.00
C LEU A 292 40.40 4.65 -24.72
N THR A 293 41.10 5.78 -24.66
CA THR A 293 41.88 6.18 -23.49
C THR A 293 40.99 6.80 -22.40
N SER A 294 41.43 6.77 -21.14
CA SER A 294 40.66 7.36 -20.03
C SER A 294 40.34 8.85 -20.23
N LYS A 295 41.25 9.58 -20.88
CA LYS A 295 41.09 11.01 -21.19
C LYS A 295 40.02 11.22 -22.27
N ALA A 296 40.10 10.46 -23.37
CA ALA A 296 39.11 10.53 -24.44
C ALA A 296 37.68 10.20 -23.94
N SER A 297 37.55 9.23 -23.04
CA SER A 297 36.26 8.91 -22.41
C SER A 297 35.76 10.02 -21.50
N LYS A 298 36.62 10.65 -20.68
CA LYS A 298 36.26 11.80 -19.83
C LYS A 298 35.77 12.97 -20.67
N ASP A 299 36.49 13.29 -21.75
CA ASP A 299 36.15 14.39 -22.67
C ASP A 299 34.82 14.11 -23.41
N SER A 300 34.58 12.86 -23.83
CA SER A 300 33.31 12.44 -24.45
C SER A 300 32.12 12.56 -23.49
N ILE A 301 32.28 12.10 -22.24
CA ILE A 301 31.25 12.20 -21.19
C ILE A 301 30.93 13.67 -20.91
N GLN A 302 31.94 14.52 -20.82
CA GLN A 302 31.77 15.95 -20.61
C GLN A 302 31.03 16.61 -21.78
N GLY A 303 31.35 16.23 -23.02
CA GLY A 303 30.64 16.68 -24.22
C GLY A 303 29.18 16.20 -24.31
N ILE A 304 28.83 15.05 -23.73
CA ILE A 304 27.44 14.58 -23.62
C ILE A 304 26.70 15.35 -22.53
N LEU A 305 27.35 15.62 -21.39
CA LEU A 305 26.83 16.44 -20.30
C LEU A 305 26.55 17.89 -20.72
N GLU A 306 27.29 18.41 -21.71
CA GLU A 306 27.09 19.73 -22.27
C GLU A 306 25.95 19.80 -23.31
N LYS A 307 25.45 18.65 -23.78
CA LYS A 307 24.32 18.57 -24.73
C LYS A 307 22.97 18.44 -24.00
N PRO A 308 21.86 18.97 -24.56
CA PRO A 308 20.51 18.68 -24.04
C PRO A 308 20.27 17.16 -24.08
N PRO A 309 19.72 16.53 -23.03
CA PRO A 309 18.87 17.05 -21.94
C PRO A 309 19.60 17.36 -20.60
N PHE A 310 20.93 17.35 -20.54
CA PHE A 310 21.67 17.40 -19.25
C PHE A 310 21.99 18.80 -18.72
N LYS A 311 21.77 19.87 -19.51
CA LYS A 311 21.80 21.28 -19.10
C LYS A 311 20.41 21.91 -19.26
N ASN A 312 19.58 21.86 -18.20
CA ASN A 312 18.33 22.61 -18.12
C ASN A 312 18.44 23.70 -17.05
N GLN A 313 19.09 24.82 -17.38
CA GLN A 313 18.77 26.10 -16.75
C GLN A 313 17.90 26.87 -17.73
N GLU A 314 16.59 26.68 -17.65
CA GLU A 314 15.64 27.52 -18.37
C GLU A 314 15.35 28.76 -17.54
N SER A 315 15.78 29.93 -18.04
CA SER A 315 15.33 31.22 -17.54
C SER A 315 13.91 31.46 -18.03
N VAL A 316 12.91 31.12 -17.23
CA VAL A 316 11.50 31.36 -17.58
C VAL A 316 11.11 32.76 -17.09
N THR A 317 10.91 33.68 -18.02
CA THR A 317 10.36 35.01 -17.72
C THR A 317 8.88 34.89 -17.40
N ARG A 318 8.52 35.06 -16.12
CA ARG A 318 7.13 35.11 -15.67
C ARG A 318 6.80 36.53 -15.26
N TYR A 319 5.62 37.02 -15.63
CA TYR A 319 5.09 38.25 -15.06
C TYR A 319 4.94 38.06 -13.55
N ARG A 320 5.83 38.70 -12.79
CA ARG A 320 5.75 38.84 -11.34
C ARG A 320 5.24 40.24 -11.10
N PHE A 321 3.96 40.37 -10.76
CA PHE A 321 3.42 41.64 -10.26
C PHE A 321 4.25 42.03 -9.03
N GLY A 322 4.97 43.13 -9.15
CA GLY A 322 5.87 43.62 -8.12
C GLY A 322 5.10 43.91 -6.84
N GLU A 323 5.73 43.63 -5.70
CA GLU A 323 5.34 44.22 -4.42
C GLU A 323 5.46 45.73 -4.57
N GLU A 324 4.33 46.39 -4.79
CA GLU A 324 4.23 47.84 -4.72
C GLU A 324 4.32 48.25 -3.26
N GLN A 325 5.41 48.97 -2.95
CA GLN A 325 5.58 49.68 -1.70
C GLN A 325 4.39 50.60 -1.47
N ALA A 326 3.92 50.58 -0.23
CA ALA A 326 2.82 51.37 0.28
C ALA A 326 2.94 52.85 -0.10
N GLN A 327 2.03 53.34 -0.94
CA GLN A 327 1.59 54.72 -0.92
C GLN A 327 0.13 54.76 -0.45
N LYS A 328 -0.04 55.32 0.75
CA LYS A 328 -1.34 55.75 1.26
C LYS A 328 -1.93 56.76 0.29
N LYS A 329 -3.10 56.45 -0.27
CA LYS A 329 -4.07 57.45 -0.72
C LYS A 329 -5.44 57.05 -0.19
N ASP A 330 -5.97 57.92 0.65
CA ASP A 330 -7.35 57.93 1.09
C ASP A 330 -8.28 57.98 -0.12
N ALA A 331 -9.10 56.94 -0.27
CA ALA A 331 -10.31 56.99 -1.08
C ALA A 331 -11.35 56.08 -0.44
N LYS A 332 -12.29 56.69 0.28
CA LYS A 332 -13.59 56.09 0.60
C LYS A 332 -14.35 55.88 -0.71
N ASP A 333 -14.11 54.77 -1.38
CA ASP A 333 -14.95 54.39 -2.52
C ASP A 333 -16.15 53.57 -2.05
N LYS A 334 -17.29 54.26 -2.04
CA LYS A 334 -18.61 53.66 -2.09
C LYS A 334 -18.67 52.74 -3.32
N PRO A 335 -19.37 51.60 -3.26
CA PRO A 335 -19.54 50.75 -4.43
C PRO A 335 -20.19 51.55 -5.57
N PRO A 336 -19.77 51.31 -6.83
CA PRO A 336 -20.21 52.12 -7.97
C PRO A 336 -21.72 52.00 -8.16
N GLY A 337 -22.37 53.14 -8.45
CA GLY A 337 -23.84 53.30 -8.37
C GLY A 337 -24.66 52.28 -9.17
N TRP A 338 -24.10 51.73 -10.25
CA TRP A 338 -24.77 50.70 -11.05
C TRP A 338 -24.93 49.35 -10.30
N LEU A 339 -24.03 49.03 -9.36
CA LEU A 339 -24.10 47.82 -8.53
C LEU A 339 -25.14 47.94 -7.42
N LYS A 340 -25.29 49.14 -6.83
CA LYS A 340 -26.37 49.40 -5.87
C LYS A 340 -27.75 49.40 -6.55
N SER A 341 -27.86 50.03 -7.73
CA SER A 341 -29.11 50.00 -8.49
C SER A 341 -29.47 48.59 -9.00
N LEU A 342 -28.48 47.74 -9.29
CA LEU A 342 -28.75 46.34 -9.63
C LEU A 342 -29.20 45.53 -8.41
N LEU A 343 -28.62 45.77 -7.23
CA LEU A 343 -29.03 45.09 -6.00
C LEU A 343 -30.44 45.51 -5.55
N GLU A 344 -30.73 46.82 -5.57
CA GLU A 344 -32.03 47.36 -5.15
C GLU A 344 -33.15 47.04 -6.17
N ASN A 345 -32.87 46.97 -7.48
CA ASN A 345 -33.85 46.51 -8.47
C ASN A 345 -34.03 44.99 -8.50
N LEU A 346 -33.02 44.21 -8.07
CA LEU A 346 -33.19 42.77 -7.83
C LEU A 346 -34.13 42.57 -6.64
N ASP A 347 -33.96 43.31 -5.55
CA ASP A 347 -34.64 43.04 -4.28
C ASP A 347 -36.17 43.31 -4.33
N ASN A 348 -36.61 44.27 -5.14
CA ASN A 348 -37.93 44.86 -4.92
C ASN A 348 -39.09 44.38 -5.79
N ASN A 349 -38.93 43.51 -6.81
CA ASN A 349 -40.12 43.14 -7.61
C ASN A 349 -40.14 41.81 -8.40
N SER A 350 -39.25 40.83 -8.19
CA SER A 350 -39.32 39.57 -8.98
C SER A 350 -38.87 38.26 -8.29
N PHE A 351 -38.57 38.25 -6.98
CA PHE A 351 -37.90 37.09 -6.34
C PHE A 351 -38.77 35.90 -5.93
N GLY A 352 -40.10 36.01 -5.90
CA GLY A 352 -40.92 34.89 -5.41
C GLY A 352 -40.90 33.65 -6.33
N SER A 353 -40.88 33.87 -7.64
CA SER A 353 -41.06 32.82 -8.66
C SER A 353 -39.74 32.39 -9.31
N LEU A 354 -38.85 33.34 -9.63
CA LEU A 354 -37.58 33.04 -10.29
C LEU A 354 -36.55 32.37 -9.37
N ALA A 355 -36.54 32.72 -8.08
CA ALA A 355 -35.64 32.08 -7.11
C ALA A 355 -35.98 30.58 -6.91
N LYS A 356 -37.28 30.24 -6.82
CA LYS A 356 -37.75 28.85 -6.77
C LYS A 356 -37.45 28.09 -8.07
N GLY A 357 -37.61 28.73 -9.22
CA GLY A 357 -37.28 28.14 -10.52
C GLY A 357 -35.79 27.79 -10.62
N LEU A 358 -34.91 28.69 -10.17
CA LEU A 358 -33.45 28.48 -10.18
C LEU A 358 -33.05 27.40 -9.17
N GLU A 359 -33.66 27.37 -7.99
CA GLU A 359 -33.44 26.34 -6.99
C GLU A 359 -33.81 24.95 -7.50
N ILE A 360 -35.00 24.80 -8.11
CA ILE A 360 -35.45 23.52 -8.70
C ILE A 360 -34.51 23.09 -9.83
N LEU A 361 -34.07 24.03 -10.68
CA LEU A 361 -33.15 23.73 -11.78
C LEU A 361 -31.78 23.26 -11.26
N LEU A 362 -31.25 23.91 -10.21
CA LEU A 362 -29.98 23.51 -9.58
C LEU A 362 -30.09 22.14 -8.91
N TRP A 363 -31.19 21.84 -8.21
CA TRP A 363 -31.43 20.52 -7.63
C TRP A 363 -31.63 19.44 -8.69
N ALA A 364 -32.34 19.75 -9.78
CA ALA A 364 -32.50 18.83 -10.91
C ALA A 364 -31.16 18.54 -11.61
N LEU A 365 -30.32 19.55 -11.79
CA LEU A 365 -28.98 19.40 -12.33
C LEU A 365 -28.08 18.57 -11.40
N LEU A 366 -28.14 18.83 -10.09
CA LEU A 366 -27.39 18.11 -9.07
C LEU A 366 -27.80 16.63 -9.02
N LEU A 367 -29.10 16.34 -8.97
CA LEU A 367 -29.63 14.98 -8.97
C LEU A 367 -29.35 14.26 -10.29
N GLY A 368 -29.43 14.96 -11.42
CA GLY A 368 -29.06 14.45 -12.74
C GLY A 368 -27.58 14.09 -12.82
N ALA A 369 -26.69 14.96 -12.32
CA ALA A 369 -25.26 14.71 -12.26
C ALA A 369 -24.91 13.55 -11.32
N LEU A 370 -25.58 13.46 -10.15
CA LEU A 370 -25.41 12.37 -9.21
C LEU A 370 -25.90 11.04 -9.79
N GLY A 371 -27.06 11.04 -10.45
CA GLY A 371 -27.61 9.88 -11.16
C GLY A 371 -26.71 9.43 -12.31
N TRP A 372 -26.17 10.38 -13.08
CA TRP A 372 -25.20 10.08 -14.14
C TRP A 372 -23.89 9.53 -13.58
N LEU A 373 -23.40 10.05 -12.45
CA LEU A 373 -22.21 9.55 -11.78
C LEU A 373 -22.44 8.11 -11.26
N ILE A 374 -23.59 7.86 -10.62
CA ILE A 374 -23.98 6.53 -10.15
C ILE A 374 -24.11 5.57 -11.34
N TRP A 375 -24.69 6.01 -12.46
CA TRP A 375 -24.83 5.19 -13.66
C TRP A 375 -23.48 4.91 -14.34
N ARG A 376 -22.62 5.92 -14.46
CA ARG A 376 -21.28 5.82 -15.08
C ARG A 376 -20.35 4.91 -14.27
N TYR A 377 -20.44 4.95 -12.95
CA TYR A 377 -19.64 4.14 -12.03
C TYR A 377 -20.41 2.94 -11.47
N ARG A 378 -21.53 2.54 -12.07
CA ARG A 378 -22.43 1.50 -11.55
C ARG A 378 -21.74 0.16 -11.34
N ASP A 379 -20.83 -0.22 -12.24
CA ASP A 379 -20.16 -1.52 -12.18
C ASP A 379 -19.10 -1.54 -11.07
N TRP A 380 -18.47 -0.39 -10.80
CA TRP A 380 -17.57 -0.20 -9.65
C TRP A 380 -18.35 -0.13 -8.34
N LEU A 381 -19.47 0.59 -8.28
CA LEU A 381 -20.34 0.69 -7.10
C LEU A 381 -20.97 -0.67 -6.73
N ARG A 382 -21.34 -1.49 -7.71
CA ARG A 382 -21.81 -2.87 -7.47
C ARG A 382 -20.76 -3.72 -6.75
N ALA A 383 -19.48 -3.52 -7.03
CA ALA A 383 -18.40 -4.25 -6.34
C ALA A 383 -18.28 -3.88 -4.84
N PHE A 384 -18.66 -2.67 -4.43
CA PHE A 384 -18.61 -2.20 -3.04
C PHE A 384 -19.93 -2.39 -2.27
N VAL A 385 -21.09 -2.32 -2.95
CA VAL A 385 -22.42 -2.34 -2.32
C VAL A 385 -23.04 -3.74 -2.28
N SER A 386 -22.54 -4.71 -3.04
CA SER A 386 -23.00 -6.10 -2.96
C SER A 386 -22.59 -6.76 -1.64
N ARG A 387 -23.41 -6.56 -0.59
CA ARG A 387 -23.44 -7.34 0.66
C ARG A 387 -24.03 -8.74 0.50
N ARG A 388 -23.87 -9.34 -0.69
CA ARG A 388 -24.03 -10.78 -0.85
C ARG A 388 -22.69 -11.27 -1.36
N PRO A 389 -21.99 -12.17 -0.64
CA PRO A 389 -20.96 -12.94 -1.29
C PRO A 389 -21.67 -13.66 -2.43
N LEU A 390 -21.48 -13.18 -3.66
CA LEU A 390 -21.75 -14.00 -4.83
C LEU A 390 -21.06 -15.33 -4.51
N PRO A 391 -21.77 -16.47 -4.50
CA PRO A 391 -21.13 -17.76 -4.32
C PRO A 391 -19.99 -17.73 -5.32
N ARG A 392 -18.77 -17.75 -4.80
CA ARG A 392 -17.55 -17.69 -5.59
C ARG A 392 -17.72 -18.84 -6.56
N LYS A 393 -18.15 -18.55 -7.80
CA LYS A 393 -18.17 -19.53 -8.87
C LYS A 393 -16.73 -19.98 -8.84
N LYS A 394 -16.48 -21.17 -8.30
CA LYS A 394 -15.21 -21.85 -8.48
C LYS A 394 -15.13 -21.90 -9.98
N ARG A 395 -14.38 -20.95 -10.58
CA ARG A 395 -13.92 -21.15 -11.94
C ARG A 395 -13.30 -22.54 -11.86
N PRO A 396 -13.77 -23.52 -12.66
CA PRO A 396 -13.06 -24.79 -12.73
C PRO A 396 -11.60 -24.41 -12.90
N ALA A 397 -10.75 -24.89 -11.99
CA ALA A 397 -9.35 -24.54 -12.02
C ALA A 397 -8.88 -24.84 -13.45
N ALA A 398 -8.44 -23.80 -14.16
CA ALA A 398 -7.94 -24.01 -15.51
C ALA A 398 -6.81 -25.03 -15.37
N ILE A 399 -6.97 -26.19 -15.99
CA ILE A 399 -5.97 -27.25 -15.98
C ILE A 399 -4.69 -26.59 -16.52
N PRO A 400 -3.59 -26.57 -15.74
CA PRO A 400 -2.37 -25.91 -16.18
C PRO A 400 -1.90 -26.56 -17.48
N GLN A 401 -1.85 -25.78 -18.56
CA GLN A 401 -1.42 -26.27 -19.88
C GLN A 401 0.09 -26.59 -19.91
N GLN A 402 0.87 -26.00 -19.00
CA GLN A 402 2.31 -26.19 -18.91
C GLN A 402 2.74 -26.44 -17.45
N LEU A 403 3.45 -27.54 -17.21
CA LEU A 403 4.10 -27.87 -15.93
C LEU A 403 5.57 -28.21 -16.19
N PHE A 404 6.48 -27.64 -15.40
CA PHE A 404 7.93 -27.87 -15.55
C PHE A 404 8.50 -27.52 -16.94
N GLY A 405 7.85 -26.59 -17.66
CA GLY A 405 8.20 -26.23 -19.03
C GLY A 405 7.74 -27.23 -20.10
N LEU A 406 7.06 -28.32 -19.70
CA LEU A 406 6.46 -29.32 -20.59
C LEU A 406 4.98 -29.02 -20.81
N ASP A 407 4.50 -29.17 -22.05
CA ASP A 407 3.08 -29.04 -22.38
C ASP A 407 2.31 -30.30 -21.99
N VAL A 408 1.47 -30.20 -20.96
CA VAL A 408 0.75 -31.33 -20.35
C VAL A 408 -0.66 -31.52 -20.95
N SER A 409 -1.04 -30.73 -21.96
CA SER A 409 -2.34 -30.89 -22.62
C SER A 409 -2.47 -32.25 -23.30
N SER A 410 -3.56 -32.96 -22.98
CA SER A 410 -3.91 -34.27 -23.54
C SER A 410 -4.00 -34.29 -25.07
N GLU A 411 -4.31 -33.14 -25.69
CA GLU A 411 -4.32 -32.97 -27.15
C GLU A 411 -2.96 -33.20 -27.83
N THR A 412 -1.86 -33.12 -27.09
CA THR A 412 -0.49 -33.28 -27.63
C THR A 412 0.15 -34.64 -27.35
N LEU A 413 -0.58 -35.56 -26.70
CA LEU A 413 -0.10 -36.89 -26.37
C LEU A 413 -0.47 -37.91 -27.47
N PRO A 414 0.44 -38.80 -27.89
CA PRO A 414 0.11 -39.90 -28.80
C PRO A 414 -0.92 -40.86 -28.20
N ALA A 415 -1.70 -41.52 -29.05
CA ALA A 415 -2.71 -42.50 -28.62
C ALA A 415 -2.09 -43.69 -27.86
N ASP A 416 -0.87 -44.11 -28.21
CA ASP A 416 -0.07 -45.07 -27.45
C ASP A 416 1.26 -44.45 -27.02
N VAL A 417 1.28 -43.99 -25.77
CA VAL A 417 2.44 -43.34 -25.13
C VAL A 417 3.61 -44.33 -24.96
N ALA A 418 3.33 -45.59 -24.62
CA ALA A 418 4.38 -46.59 -24.36
C ALA A 418 5.07 -47.02 -25.65
N ALA A 419 4.31 -47.33 -26.70
CA ALA A 419 4.88 -47.68 -28.00
C ALA A 419 5.74 -46.53 -28.57
N ARG A 420 5.27 -45.28 -28.44
CA ARG A 420 6.04 -44.12 -28.93
C ARG A 420 7.30 -43.85 -28.10
N ALA A 421 7.25 -44.08 -26.80
CA ALA A 421 8.43 -43.97 -25.94
C ALA A 421 9.48 -45.04 -26.28
N GLU A 422 9.07 -46.26 -26.61
CA GLU A 422 9.97 -47.35 -27.04
C GLU A 422 10.72 -47.02 -28.34
N GLU A 423 10.02 -46.47 -29.34
CA GLU A 423 10.64 -46.04 -30.60
C GLU A 423 11.67 -44.92 -30.39
N LEU A 424 11.34 -43.96 -29.53
CA LEU A 424 12.20 -42.79 -29.25
C LEU A 424 13.39 -43.13 -28.34
N TRP A 425 13.34 -44.23 -27.59
CA TRP A 425 14.36 -44.55 -26.58
C TRP A 425 15.77 -44.68 -27.16
N SER A 426 15.88 -45.28 -28.36
CA SER A 426 17.16 -45.54 -29.03
C SER A 426 17.79 -44.29 -29.68
N SER A 427 16.97 -43.36 -30.17
CA SER A 427 17.42 -42.17 -30.90
C SER A 427 17.48 -40.93 -30.01
N GLN A 428 16.49 -40.77 -29.12
CA GLN A 428 16.27 -39.58 -28.30
C GLN A 428 15.74 -39.97 -26.90
N PRO A 429 16.60 -40.53 -26.03
CA PRO A 429 16.18 -41.06 -24.73
C PRO A 429 15.58 -39.97 -23.81
N ARG A 430 15.96 -38.69 -24.02
CA ARG A 430 15.38 -37.54 -23.32
C ARG A 430 13.95 -37.24 -23.70
N GLU A 431 13.62 -37.35 -24.98
CA GLU A 431 12.25 -37.15 -25.43
C GLU A 431 11.37 -38.32 -25.00
N ALA A 432 11.89 -39.55 -25.01
CA ALA A 432 11.16 -40.73 -24.55
C ALA A 432 10.76 -40.64 -23.06
N LEU A 433 11.71 -40.29 -22.17
CA LEU A 433 11.42 -40.09 -20.75
C LEU A 433 10.53 -38.88 -20.50
N GLY A 434 10.76 -37.78 -21.22
CA GLY A 434 9.92 -36.58 -21.13
C GLY A 434 8.47 -36.84 -21.56
N LEU A 435 8.27 -37.70 -22.57
CA LEU A 435 6.95 -38.11 -23.05
C LEU A 435 6.21 -38.95 -22.01
N LEU A 436 6.87 -39.92 -21.37
CA LEU A 436 6.30 -40.71 -20.27
C LEU A 436 5.95 -39.82 -19.06
N TYR A 437 6.84 -38.90 -18.68
CA TYR A 437 6.61 -38.00 -17.54
C TYR A 437 5.45 -37.04 -17.80
N ARG A 438 5.37 -36.47 -19.00
CA ARG A 438 4.27 -35.59 -19.44
C ARG A 438 2.94 -36.32 -19.50
N ALA A 439 2.94 -37.57 -19.98
CA ALA A 439 1.77 -38.42 -19.96
C ALA A 439 1.31 -38.75 -18.53
N LEU A 440 2.25 -39.03 -17.60
CA LEU A 440 1.95 -39.23 -16.18
C LEU A 440 1.25 -37.99 -15.58
N LEU A 441 1.79 -36.79 -15.82
CA LEU A 441 1.19 -35.54 -15.32
C LEU A 441 -0.21 -35.30 -15.89
N SER A 442 -0.43 -35.59 -17.18
CA SER A 442 -1.75 -35.48 -17.81
C SER A 442 -2.75 -36.43 -17.16
N ARG A 443 -2.36 -37.69 -16.93
CA ARG A 443 -3.21 -38.69 -16.26
C ARG A 443 -3.52 -38.32 -14.81
N LEU A 444 -2.56 -37.75 -14.07
CA LEU A 444 -2.79 -37.27 -12.71
C LEU A 444 -3.80 -36.10 -12.65
N LEU A 445 -3.80 -35.25 -13.68
CA LEU A 445 -4.74 -34.13 -13.80
C LEU A 445 -6.14 -34.59 -14.23
N GLU A 446 -6.23 -35.49 -15.21
CA GLU A 446 -7.50 -35.91 -15.82
C GLU A 446 -8.19 -37.07 -15.09
N ASP A 447 -7.47 -38.16 -14.83
CA ASP A 447 -8.06 -39.37 -14.25
C ASP A 447 -8.16 -39.24 -12.72
N PHE A 448 -7.06 -38.84 -12.07
CA PHE A 448 -7.00 -38.74 -10.59
C PHE A 448 -7.46 -37.38 -10.03
N HIS A 449 -7.78 -36.41 -10.88
CA HIS A 449 -8.24 -35.07 -10.50
C HIS A 449 -7.32 -34.39 -9.47
N LEU A 450 -6.01 -34.68 -9.51
CA LEU A 450 -5.05 -34.18 -8.54
C LEU A 450 -4.76 -32.70 -8.83
N PRO A 451 -4.97 -31.78 -7.89
CA PRO A 451 -4.88 -30.34 -8.16
C PRO A 451 -3.42 -29.88 -8.22
N LEU A 452 -2.74 -30.08 -9.36
CA LEU A 452 -1.37 -29.63 -9.57
C LEU A 452 -1.30 -28.14 -9.96
N SER A 453 -0.30 -27.45 -9.45
CA SER A 453 -0.02 -26.02 -9.69
C SER A 453 1.28 -25.86 -10.47
N VAL A 454 1.40 -24.76 -11.25
CA VAL A 454 2.65 -24.38 -11.94
C VAL A 454 3.81 -24.15 -10.95
N ALA A 455 3.50 -23.86 -9.69
CA ALA A 455 4.49 -23.67 -8.63
C ALA A 455 4.90 -24.98 -7.92
N ASP A 456 4.26 -26.12 -8.23
CA ASP A 456 4.61 -27.39 -7.60
C ASP A 456 5.96 -27.88 -8.13
N THR A 457 6.79 -28.39 -7.24
CA THR A 457 8.05 -29.09 -7.58
C THR A 457 7.79 -30.58 -7.84
N GLU A 458 8.66 -31.28 -8.57
CA GLU A 458 8.51 -32.70 -8.85
C GLU A 458 8.42 -33.54 -7.56
N GLY A 459 9.13 -33.14 -6.49
CA GLY A 459 9.01 -33.76 -5.16
C GLY A 459 7.64 -33.54 -4.49
N GLN A 460 7.05 -32.36 -4.64
CA GLN A 460 5.71 -32.06 -4.14
C GLN A 460 4.63 -32.84 -4.91
N VAL A 461 4.85 -33.12 -6.20
CA VAL A 461 3.97 -34.01 -6.97
C VAL A 461 3.98 -35.42 -6.36
N LEU A 462 5.15 -35.97 -6.01
CA LEU A 462 5.25 -37.28 -5.35
C LEU A 462 4.56 -37.30 -3.99
N GLU A 463 4.69 -36.25 -3.17
CA GLU A 463 3.97 -36.16 -1.88
C GLU A 463 2.45 -36.18 -2.07
N ARG A 464 1.94 -35.53 -3.13
CA ARG A 464 0.52 -35.51 -3.46
C ARG A 464 0.04 -36.85 -4.02
N ILE A 465 0.86 -37.55 -4.79
CA ILE A 465 0.55 -38.92 -5.26
C ILE A 465 0.49 -39.88 -4.07
N LYS A 466 1.41 -39.75 -3.10
CA LYS A 466 1.37 -40.55 -1.86
C LYS A 466 0.06 -40.38 -1.09
N ALA A 467 -0.55 -39.19 -1.15
CA ALA A 467 -1.86 -38.95 -0.54
C ALA A 467 -3.02 -39.69 -1.22
N LEU A 468 -2.86 -40.15 -2.48
CA LEU A 468 -3.84 -40.97 -3.19
C LEU A 468 -3.89 -42.42 -2.69
N GLN A 469 -2.93 -42.85 -1.86
CA GLN A 469 -2.87 -44.19 -1.27
C GLN A 469 -2.94 -45.34 -2.29
N GLN A 470 -2.34 -45.15 -3.47
CA GLN A 470 -2.18 -46.18 -4.50
C GLN A 470 -0.70 -46.61 -4.60
N PRO A 471 -0.31 -47.73 -3.94
CA PRO A 471 1.08 -48.21 -3.94
C PRO A 471 1.72 -48.42 -5.32
N PRO A 472 1.03 -48.98 -6.33
CA PRO A 472 1.68 -49.24 -7.62
C PRO A 472 1.92 -47.93 -8.42
N LEU A 473 1.02 -46.94 -8.29
CA LEU A 473 1.18 -45.61 -8.89
C LEU A 473 2.31 -44.82 -8.19
N GLU A 474 2.41 -44.91 -6.87
CA GLU A 474 3.50 -44.27 -6.11
C GLU A 474 4.87 -44.84 -6.50
N ALA A 475 4.98 -46.18 -6.61
CA ALA A 475 6.22 -46.84 -6.98
C ALA A 475 6.70 -46.40 -8.37
N PHE A 476 5.80 -46.47 -9.37
CA PHE A 476 6.09 -46.07 -10.73
C PHE A 476 6.42 -44.58 -10.86
N SER A 477 5.63 -43.70 -10.23
CA SER A 477 5.86 -42.25 -10.30
C SER A 477 7.19 -41.84 -9.67
N ARG A 478 7.61 -42.48 -8.57
CA ARG A 478 8.92 -42.25 -7.95
C ARG A 478 10.06 -42.66 -8.88
N GLU A 479 10.01 -43.88 -9.42
CA GLU A 479 11.04 -44.41 -10.33
C GLU A 479 11.18 -43.56 -11.60
N LEU A 480 10.06 -43.21 -12.23
CA LEU A 480 10.05 -42.35 -13.42
C LEU A 480 10.59 -40.94 -13.11
N THR A 481 10.20 -40.36 -11.97
CA THR A 481 10.65 -39.01 -11.57
C THR A 481 12.14 -38.97 -11.27
N GLU A 482 12.70 -40.01 -10.63
CA GLU A 482 14.14 -40.11 -10.37
C GLU A 482 14.95 -40.20 -11.68
N HIS A 483 14.52 -41.05 -12.62
CA HIS A 483 15.17 -41.16 -13.92
C HIS A 483 15.02 -39.89 -14.76
N TRP A 484 13.86 -39.23 -14.72
CA TRP A 484 13.65 -37.93 -15.35
C TRP A 484 14.57 -36.86 -14.76
N GLN A 485 14.67 -36.73 -13.44
CA GLN A 485 15.54 -35.74 -12.79
C GLN A 485 17.02 -35.97 -13.11
N ASN A 486 17.47 -37.24 -13.06
CA ASN A 486 18.84 -37.62 -13.39
C ASN A 486 19.20 -37.29 -14.85
N MET A 487 18.24 -37.33 -15.76
CA MET A 487 18.46 -36.99 -17.16
C MET A 487 18.28 -35.49 -17.45
N ALA A 488 17.22 -34.87 -16.94
CA ALA A 488 16.87 -33.48 -17.20
C ALA A 488 17.84 -32.50 -16.54
N TYR A 489 18.27 -32.80 -15.30
CA TYR A 489 19.19 -31.97 -14.54
C TYR A 489 20.60 -32.58 -14.42
N GLY A 490 20.70 -33.91 -14.36
CA GLY A 490 21.97 -34.62 -14.20
C GLY A 490 22.65 -35.05 -15.50
N HIS A 491 21.99 -34.90 -16.66
CA HIS A 491 22.45 -35.35 -17.98
C HIS A 491 22.94 -36.81 -18.03
N ARG A 492 22.42 -37.68 -17.15
CA ARG A 492 22.74 -39.11 -17.12
C ARG A 492 21.76 -39.88 -17.99
N ILE A 493 22.29 -40.64 -18.93
CA ILE A 493 21.48 -41.48 -19.83
C ILE A 493 21.08 -42.76 -19.06
N PRO A 494 19.78 -43.14 -19.04
CA PRO A 494 19.33 -44.38 -18.42
C PRO A 494 19.91 -45.59 -19.17
N GLY A 495 20.13 -46.69 -18.45
CA GLY A 495 20.52 -47.96 -19.07
C GLY A 495 19.44 -48.49 -20.03
N ALA A 496 19.84 -49.25 -21.04
CA ALA A 496 18.92 -49.82 -22.02
C ALA A 496 17.87 -50.76 -21.40
N ASP A 497 18.21 -51.39 -20.27
CA ASP A 497 17.33 -52.32 -19.55
C ASP A 497 16.11 -51.63 -18.89
N LEU A 498 16.15 -50.30 -18.71
CA LEU A 498 15.06 -49.52 -18.11
C LEU A 498 13.90 -49.26 -19.09
N GLN A 499 14.16 -49.33 -20.40
CA GLN A 499 13.13 -49.12 -21.42
C GLN A 499 11.94 -50.08 -21.26
N PRO A 500 12.12 -51.42 -21.29
CA PRO A 500 11.00 -52.34 -21.17
C PRO A 500 10.32 -52.23 -19.79
N GLN A 501 11.09 -52.00 -18.73
CA GLN A 501 10.57 -51.90 -17.36
C GLN A 501 9.57 -50.75 -17.20
N LEU A 502 9.93 -49.55 -17.66
CA LEU A 502 9.05 -48.38 -17.55
C LEU A 502 7.86 -48.45 -18.50
N CYS A 503 8.03 -49.01 -19.70
CA CYS A 503 6.95 -49.11 -20.68
C CYS A 503 5.93 -50.19 -20.29
N ASP A 504 6.38 -51.33 -19.76
CA ASP A 504 5.49 -52.38 -19.26
C ASP A 504 4.80 -51.96 -17.96
N ALA A 505 5.51 -51.26 -17.06
CA ALA A 505 4.89 -50.66 -15.87
C ALA A 505 3.81 -49.64 -16.25
N TRP A 506 4.06 -48.80 -17.26
CA TRP A 506 3.06 -47.87 -17.81
C TRP A 506 1.83 -48.62 -18.35
N ARG A 507 2.02 -49.66 -19.17
CA ARG A 507 0.92 -50.48 -19.71
C ARG A 507 0.13 -51.17 -18.61
N SER A 508 0.79 -51.61 -17.54
CA SER A 508 0.12 -52.25 -16.40
C SER A 508 -0.79 -51.30 -15.61
N LEU A 509 -0.43 -50.01 -15.55
CA LEU A 509 -1.14 -48.97 -14.80
C LEU A 509 -2.21 -48.25 -15.62
N PHE A 510 -1.98 -48.05 -16.93
CA PHE A 510 -2.84 -47.20 -17.77
C PHE A 510 -3.35 -47.90 -19.05
N GLY A 511 -3.05 -49.18 -19.24
CA GLY A 511 -3.48 -49.95 -20.40
C GLY A 511 -4.96 -50.36 -20.36
N PRO A 512 -5.52 -50.82 -21.49
CA PRO A 512 -6.90 -51.32 -21.57
C PRO A 512 -7.04 -52.61 -20.73
N GLY A 513 -7.46 -52.47 -19.48
CA GLY A 513 -7.58 -53.56 -18.50
C GLY A 513 -7.01 -53.26 -17.10
N ALA A 514 -6.43 -52.08 -16.89
CA ALA A 514 -5.93 -51.66 -15.58
C ALA A 514 -7.08 -51.45 -14.55
N PRO A 515 -6.88 -51.81 -13.27
CA PRO A 515 -7.85 -51.50 -12.22
C PRO A 515 -7.91 -49.99 -11.98
N ALA A 516 -9.11 -49.41 -12.08
CA ALA A 516 -9.37 -47.99 -11.84
C ALA A 516 -9.11 -47.57 -10.38
#